data_AF-A0ABD1A2W2-F1
#
_entry.id   AF-A0ABD1A2W2-F1
#
_cell.length_a   1.000
_cell.length_b   1.000
_cell.length_c   1.000
_cell.angle_alpha   90.00
_cell.angle_beta   90.00
_cell.angle_gamma   90.00
#
_symmetry.space_group_name_H-M   'P 1'
#
loop_
_entity.id
_entity.type
_entity.pdbx_description
1 polymer ?
#
loop_
_entity_poly.entity_id
_entity_poly.type
_entity_poly.pdbx_seq_one_letter_code
_entity_poly.pdbx_strand_id
1 'polypeptide(L)'
;MYIVLEMFKVWKSWREGKVLDIVDQGLIETRGLSDEIIKCIHIALSCVQKAESRPTMASVVLMLNALSYTLPRPSQPAIFSLGVGEPSSRDNRIASLNRVTISELEPR
;
A
#
# COMPACT_ATOMS: atom_id res chain seq x y z
N MET A 1 -2.69 7.08 -9.09
CA MET A 1 -2.55 8.14 -8.07
C MET A 1 -3.59 8.01 -6.95
N TYR A 2 -4.89 7.86 -7.25
CA TYR A 2 -5.96 7.76 -6.25
C TYR A 2 -5.89 6.54 -5.30
N ILE A 3 -5.60 5.34 -5.82
CA ILE A 3 -5.52 4.09 -5.01
C ILE A 3 -4.44 4.16 -3.91
N VAL A 4 -3.33 4.87 -4.18
CA VAL A 4 -2.22 5.00 -3.24
C VAL A 4 -2.55 5.97 -2.09
N LEU A 5 -3.26 7.07 -2.37
CA LEU A 5 -3.65 8.04 -1.35
C LEU A 5 -4.60 7.42 -0.33
N GLU A 6 -5.54 6.59 -0.80
CA GLU A 6 -6.44 5.86 0.08
C GLU A 6 -5.67 4.85 0.95
N MET A 7 -4.71 4.10 0.39
CA MET A 7 -3.89 3.18 1.18
C MET A 7 -3.03 3.86 2.26
N PHE A 8 -2.64 5.11 2.07
CA PHE A 8 -1.95 5.85 3.12
C PHE A 8 -2.86 6.20 4.29
N LYS A 9 -4.11 6.61 4.03
CA LYS A 9 -5.12 6.84 5.09
C LYS A 9 -5.39 5.54 5.86
N VAL A 10 -5.53 4.43 5.14
CA VAL A 10 -5.69 3.10 5.73
C VAL A 10 -4.49 2.73 6.60
N TRP A 11 -3.26 2.91 6.09
CA TRP A 11 -2.05 2.62 6.85
C TRP A 11 -1.93 3.46 8.13
N LYS A 12 -2.27 4.76 8.06
CA LYS A 12 -2.28 5.65 9.23
C LYS A 12 -3.28 5.17 10.29
N SER A 13 -4.51 4.88 9.87
CA SER A 13 -5.54 4.35 10.77
C SER A 13 -5.15 2.98 11.36
N TRP A 14 -4.56 2.11 10.55
CA TRP A 14 -4.01 0.83 10.97
C TRP A 14 -2.91 0.98 12.03
N ARG A 15 -1.99 1.93 11.85
CA ARG A 15 -0.95 2.27 12.85
C ARG A 15 -1.52 2.78 14.17
N GLU A 16 -2.64 3.50 14.11
CA GLU A 16 -3.33 4.06 15.28
C GLU A 16 -4.29 3.05 15.95
N GLY A 17 -4.46 1.86 15.39
CA GLY A 17 -5.40 0.84 15.89
C GLY A 17 -6.87 1.15 15.61
N LYS A 18 -7.15 2.12 14.72
CA LYS A 18 -8.49 2.65 14.40
C LYS A 18 -9.00 2.15 13.04
N VAL A 19 -8.40 1.07 12.54
CA VAL A 19 -8.65 0.59 11.18
C VAL A 19 -10.08 0.12 10.95
N LEU A 20 -10.82 -0.20 12.00
CA LEU A 20 -12.23 -0.56 11.89
C LEU A 20 -13.12 0.68 11.67
N ASP A 21 -12.70 1.87 12.14
CA ASP A 21 -13.45 3.13 11.99
C ASP A 21 -13.58 3.57 10.53
N ILE A 22 -12.70 3.06 9.65
CA ILE A 22 -12.69 3.34 8.21
C ILE A 22 -13.36 2.24 7.39
N VAL A 23 -13.71 1.11 8.01
CA VAL A 23 -14.39 -0.01 7.35
C VAL A 23 -15.89 0.29 7.33
N ASP A 24 -16.55 -0.12 6.25
CA ASP A 24 -17.99 -0.01 6.15
C ASP A 24 -18.67 -0.73 7.32
N GLN A 25 -19.48 0.00 8.07
CA GLN A 25 -20.15 -0.49 9.28
C GLN A 25 -21.04 -1.72 8.99
N GLY A 26 -21.62 -1.79 7.80
CA GLY A 26 -22.40 -2.95 7.36
C GLY A 26 -21.55 -4.21 7.25
N LEU A 27 -20.27 -4.12 6.89
CA LEU A 27 -19.36 -5.28 6.88
C LEU A 27 -19.01 -5.75 8.29
N ILE A 28 -18.92 -4.82 9.25
CA ILE A 28 -18.63 -5.14 10.65
C ILE A 28 -19.85 -5.81 11.29
N GLU A 29 -21.03 -5.21 11.13
CA GLU A 29 -22.28 -5.65 11.76
C GLU A 29 -22.82 -6.95 11.19
N THR A 30 -22.72 -7.16 9.86
CA THR A 30 -23.29 -8.36 9.23
C THR A 30 -22.47 -9.61 9.46
N ARG A 31 -21.16 -9.48 9.69
CA ARG A 31 -20.25 -10.63 9.77
C ARG A 31 -19.63 -10.84 11.14
N GLY A 32 -19.46 -9.80 11.96
CA GLY A 32 -18.76 -9.93 13.25
C GLY A 32 -17.30 -10.39 13.11
N LEU A 33 -16.71 -10.25 11.91
CA LEU A 33 -15.38 -10.77 11.57
C LEU A 33 -14.33 -9.64 11.64
N SER A 34 -14.32 -8.87 12.73
CA SER A 34 -13.35 -7.77 12.93
C SER A 34 -11.91 -8.25 12.73
N ASP A 35 -11.59 -9.44 13.23
CA ASP A 35 -10.24 -10.01 13.11
C ASP A 35 -9.89 -10.40 11.67
N GLU A 36 -10.83 -10.96 10.90
CA GLU A 36 -10.60 -11.28 9.49
C GLU A 36 -10.47 -10.00 8.64
N ILE A 37 -11.22 -8.96 8.98
CA ILE A 37 -11.12 -7.64 8.33
C ILE A 37 -9.74 -7.03 8.61
N ILE A 38 -9.31 -6.99 9.88
CA ILE A 38 -7.99 -6.48 10.27
C ILE A 38 -6.89 -7.26 9.55
N LYS A 39 -7.02 -8.59 9.48
CA LYS A 39 -6.10 -9.47 8.77
C LYS A 39 -6.07 -9.16 7.28
N CYS A 40 -7.22 -9.03 6.62
CA CYS A 40 -7.29 -8.66 5.20
C CYS A 40 -6.59 -7.32 4.93
N ILE A 41 -6.81 -6.32 5.78
CA ILE A 41 -6.18 -5.01 5.66
C ILE A 41 -4.67 -5.11 5.82
N HIS A 42 -4.21 -5.91 6.80
CA HIS A 42 -2.79 -6.14 7.02
C HIS A 42 -2.10 -6.79 5.80
N ILE A 43 -2.76 -7.77 5.19
CA ILE A 43 -2.28 -8.43 3.96
C ILE A 43 -2.25 -7.42 2.80
N ALA A 44 -3.32 -6.63 2.62
CA ALA A 44 -3.40 -5.61 1.58
C ALA A 44 -2.29 -4.55 1.71
N LEU A 45 -2.04 -4.07 2.93
CA LEU A 45 -0.94 -3.15 3.23
C LEU A 45 0.44 -3.78 2.92
N SER A 46 0.59 -5.09 3.11
CA SER A 46 1.83 -5.80 2.79
C SER A 46 2.06 -5.95 1.28
N CYS A 47 1.00 -6.12 0.50
CA CYS A 47 1.06 -6.23 -0.96
C CYS A 47 1.49 -4.94 -1.65
N VAL A 48 1.33 -3.78 -1.02
CA VAL A 48 1.70 -2.46 -1.58
C VAL A 48 3.07 -1.95 -1.11
N GLN A 49 3.82 -2.77 -0.37
CA GLN A 49 5.18 -2.44 0.05
C GLN A 49 6.17 -2.47 -1.13
N LYS A 50 7.41 -2.05 -0.86
CA LYS A 50 8.55 -2.16 -1.79
C LYS A 50 8.71 -3.61 -2.25
N ALA A 51 9.29 -3.80 -3.43
CA ALA A 51 9.39 -5.11 -4.09
C ALA A 51 9.95 -6.21 -3.18
N GLU A 52 10.97 -5.89 -2.39
CA GLU A 52 11.66 -6.80 -1.48
C GLU A 52 10.81 -7.24 -0.28
N SER A 53 9.77 -6.48 0.08
CA SER A 53 8.91 -6.73 1.24
C SER A 53 7.51 -7.23 0.86
N ARG A 54 7.23 -7.37 -0.45
CA ARG A 54 5.93 -7.87 -0.90
C ARG A 54 5.85 -9.39 -0.71
N PRO A 55 4.77 -9.90 -0.10
CA PRO A 55 4.56 -11.34 -0.01
C PRO A 55 4.35 -11.95 -1.40
N THR A 56 4.76 -13.21 -1.57
CA THR A 56 4.41 -13.98 -2.77
C THR A 56 2.92 -14.30 -2.78
N MET A 57 2.34 -14.55 -3.96
CA MET A 57 0.93 -14.95 -4.05
C MET A 57 0.61 -16.22 -3.26
N ALA A 58 1.55 -17.18 -3.23
CA ALA A 58 1.42 -18.38 -2.39
C ALA A 58 1.34 -18.03 -0.90
N SER A 59 2.18 -17.07 -0.45
CA SER A 59 2.12 -16.56 0.92
C SER A 59 0.79 -15.89 1.20
N VAL A 60 0.26 -15.07 0.29
CA VAL A 60 -1.06 -14.41 0.44
C VAL A 60 -2.18 -15.43 0.62
N VAL A 61 -2.22 -16.49 -0.19
CA VAL A 61 -3.21 -17.56 -0.06
C VAL A 61 -3.08 -18.28 1.28
N LEU A 62 -1.86 -18.59 1.70
CA LEU A 62 -1.60 -19.22 3.00
C LEU A 62 -2.06 -18.33 4.15
N MET A 63 -1.75 -17.03 4.07
CA MET A 63 -2.16 -16.04 5.05
C MET A 63 -3.67 -16.00 5.17
N LEU A 64 -4.41 -15.87 4.07
CA LEU A 64 -5.86 -15.78 4.08
C LEU A 64 -6.50 -17.00 4.76
N ASN A 65 -5.96 -18.20 4.53
CA ASN A 65 -6.47 -19.45 5.10
C ASN A 65 -6.01 -19.74 6.54
N ALA A 66 -4.96 -19.07 7.04
CA ALA A 66 -4.43 -19.36 8.38
C ALA A 66 -5.32 -18.80 9.51
N LEU A 67 -5.58 -19.57 10.57
CA LEU A 67 -6.34 -19.10 11.74
C LEU A 67 -5.60 -18.01 12.54
N SER A 68 -4.27 -18.03 12.50
CA SER A 68 -3.41 -17.00 13.10
C SER A 68 -2.21 -16.78 12.18
N TYR A 69 -1.72 -15.55 12.12
CA TYR A 69 -0.56 -15.24 11.30
C TYR A 69 0.20 -14.03 11.84
N THR A 70 1.52 -14.13 11.87
CA THR A 70 2.43 -13.06 12.29
C THR A 70 3.19 -12.54 11.08
N LEU A 71 2.70 -11.48 10.46
CA LEU A 71 3.49 -10.70 9.50
C LEU A 71 4.32 -9.63 10.19
N PRO A 72 5.48 -9.26 9.62
CA PRO A 72 6.12 -8.00 9.96
C PRO A 72 5.16 -6.84 9.71
N ARG A 73 5.16 -5.86 10.63
CA ARG A 73 4.32 -4.66 10.50
C ARG A 73 4.60 -3.97 9.15
N PRO A 74 3.56 -3.61 8.37
CA PRO A 74 3.74 -2.91 7.12
C PRO A 74 4.51 -1.62 7.31
N SER A 75 5.59 -1.46 6.53
CA SER A 75 6.36 -0.23 6.49
C SER A 75 5.53 0.92 5.91
N GLN A 76 5.96 2.16 6.17
CA GLN A 76 5.28 3.34 5.63
C GLN A 76 5.25 3.28 4.10
N PRO A 77 4.08 3.52 3.46
CA PRO A 77 3.99 3.54 2.01
C PRO A 77 5.03 4.49 1.40
N ALA A 78 5.87 3.95 0.51
CA ALA A 78 7.09 4.60 -0.01
C ALA A 78 6.86 5.90 -0.80
N ILE A 79 5.60 6.23 -1.12
CA ILE A 79 5.25 7.41 -1.91
C ILE A 79 5.29 8.70 -1.06
N PHE A 80 5.26 8.61 0.28
CA PHE A 80 5.33 9.78 1.17
C PHE A 80 6.71 10.03 1.79
N SER A 81 7.67 9.11 1.64
CA SER A 81 9.07 9.35 2.00
C SER A 81 9.81 10.27 1.04
N LEU A 82 9.16 10.71 -0.06
CA LEU A 82 9.75 11.62 -1.05
C LEU A 82 9.55 13.11 -0.72
N GLY A 83 9.10 13.47 0.49
CA GLY A 83 8.66 14.84 0.77
C GLY A 83 8.76 15.36 2.20
N VAL A 84 9.58 14.79 3.08
CA VAL A 84 9.97 15.44 4.35
C VAL A 84 11.43 15.10 4.66
N GLY A 85 12.34 15.68 3.89
CA GLY A 85 13.74 15.84 4.24
C GLY A 85 14.01 17.32 4.43
N GLU A 86 14.76 17.65 5.48
CA GLU A 86 15.19 18.98 5.91
C GLU A 86 15.63 19.92 4.77
N PRO A 87 15.53 21.26 4.95
CA PRO A 87 15.94 22.21 3.93
C PRO A 87 17.46 22.30 3.87
N SER A 88 18.10 21.38 3.15
CA SER A 88 19.46 21.61 2.65
C SER A 88 19.41 21.68 1.12
N SER A 89 19.43 22.92 0.64
CA SER A 89 19.86 23.37 -0.68
C SER A 89 20.46 22.29 -1.60
N ARG A 90 19.76 21.95 -2.70
CA ARG A 90 20.24 22.05 -4.10
C ARG A 90 19.30 21.30 -5.08
N ASP A 91 18.92 22.05 -6.13
CA ASP A 91 18.46 21.63 -7.47
C ASP A 91 17.26 20.68 -7.65
N ASN A 92 16.08 21.30 -7.66
CA ASN A 92 15.14 21.35 -8.78
C ASN A 92 15.29 20.30 -9.91
N ARG A 93 14.63 19.13 -9.77
CA ARG A 93 14.08 18.36 -10.91
C ARG A 93 12.78 17.64 -10.51
N ILE A 94 11.69 18.39 -10.52
CA ILE A 94 10.36 17.83 -10.74
C ILE A 94 10.32 17.36 -12.20
N ALA A 95 10.22 16.04 -12.42
CA ALA A 95 9.47 15.43 -13.52
C ALA A 95 9.75 13.92 -13.54
N SER A 96 8.72 13.09 -13.38
CA SER A 96 8.80 11.70 -13.83
C SER A 96 8.91 11.70 -15.36
N LEU A 97 10.11 11.50 -15.89
CA LEU A 97 10.34 11.22 -17.30
C LEU A 97 9.83 9.81 -17.62
N ASN A 98 8.57 9.69 -18.03
CA ASN A 98 8.14 8.54 -18.83
C ASN A 98 8.79 8.67 -20.22
N ARG A 99 9.95 8.04 -20.42
CA ARG A 99 10.56 7.91 -21.74
C ARG A 99 9.74 6.93 -22.59
N VAL A 100 8.69 7.43 -23.24
CA VAL A 100 8.08 6.78 -24.39
C VAL A 100 8.94 7.12 -25.60
N THR A 101 9.68 6.15 -26.12
CA THR A 101 10.43 6.32 -27.38
C THR A 101 9.44 6.20 -28.53
N ILE A 102 9.06 7.33 -29.14
CA ILE A 102 8.32 7.31 -30.41
C ILE A 102 9.34 6.90 -31.48
N SER A 103 9.12 5.76 -32.14
CA SER A 103 9.89 5.41 -33.34
C SER A 103 9.19 6.08 -34.53
N GLU A 104 9.84 7.06 -35.16
CA GLU A 104 9.41 7.57 -36.46
C GLU A 104 9.65 6.50 -37.53
N LEU A 105 8.60 6.13 -38.25
CA LEU A 105 8.68 5.34 -39.48
C LEU A 105 8.95 6.31 -40.64
N GLU A 106 10.16 6.28 -41.22
CA GLU A 106 10.41 6.96 -42.49
C GLU A 106 9.72 6.20 -43.64
N PRO A 107 8.93 6.88 -44.48
CA PRO A 107 8.41 6.29 -45.71
C PRO A 107 9.54 6.19 -46.75
N ARG A 108 9.63 5.05 -47.44
CA ARG A 108 10.48 4.84 -48.62
C ARG A 108 9.82 5.38 -49.88
#